data_AF-A0A670Y6C2-F1
#
_entry.id   AF-A0A670Y6C2-F1
#
_cell.length_a   1.000
_cell.length_b   1.000
_cell.length_c   1.000
_cell.angle_alpha   90.00
_cell.angle_beta   90.00
_cell.angle_gamma   90.00
#
_symmetry.space_group_name_H-M   'P 1'
#
loop_
_entity.id
_entity.type
_entity.pdbx_description
1 polymer ?
#
loop_
_entity_poly.entity_id
_entity_poly.type
_entity_poly.pdbx_seq_one_letter_code
_entity_poly.pdbx_strand_id
1 'polypeptide(L)'
;LPPAAGQGHLHVLEWLINREADCNIANDAGETPKDVAKRFAQLAVVAYLKNKMGNDSDLEIDIKDPTFFEHHGVEGSTDSKGDLKENKQEKIDAREIHQALKCAKTFFSTKILGSGASSEAGFGLALKRTVSELNGQLEYEQMRREKLEAQLDEARAEIGKLKKLQEKNEMSSTHKLSVASIIFLLDKL
;
A
#
# COMPACT_ATOMS: atom_id res chain seq x y z
N LEU A 1 16.63 -14.16 7.77
CA LEU A 1 16.55 -13.90 6.31
C LEU A 1 15.10 -13.73 5.82
N PRO A 2 14.15 -14.67 6.10
CA PRO A 2 12.78 -14.58 5.59
C PRO A 2 11.99 -13.32 6.00
N PRO A 3 12.08 -12.82 7.26
CA PRO A 3 11.37 -11.59 7.65
C PRO A 3 11.81 -10.35 6.86
N ALA A 4 13.12 -10.22 6.58
CA ALA A 4 13.64 -9.11 5.78
C ALA A 4 13.15 -9.19 4.32
N ALA A 5 12.94 -10.41 3.81
CA ALA A 5 12.48 -10.65 2.46
C ALA A 5 11.00 -10.28 2.27
N GLY A 6 10.15 -10.60 3.25
CA GLY A 6 8.73 -10.19 3.24
C GLY A 6 8.51 -8.69 3.37
N GLN A 7 9.40 -7.98 4.06
CA GLN A 7 9.35 -6.52 4.24
C GLN A 7 10.01 -5.74 3.09
N GLY A 8 10.62 -6.42 2.11
CA GLY A 8 11.26 -5.74 0.97
C GLY A 8 12.60 -5.06 1.30
N HIS A 9 13.25 -5.41 2.41
CA HIS A 9 14.48 -4.74 2.87
C HIS A 9 15.73 -5.22 2.14
N LEU A 10 15.85 -4.85 0.86
CA LEU A 10 16.91 -5.29 -0.05
C LEU A 10 18.33 -5.07 0.53
N HIS A 11 18.63 -3.89 1.06
CA HIS A 11 19.95 -3.56 1.64
C HIS A 11 20.33 -4.49 2.81
N VAL A 12 19.35 -4.94 3.60
CA VAL A 12 19.58 -5.86 4.72
C VAL A 12 19.85 -7.27 4.19
N LEU A 13 19.16 -7.69 3.13
CA LEU A 13 19.45 -8.95 2.46
C LEU A 13 20.83 -8.96 1.82
N GLU A 14 21.22 -7.89 1.13
CA GLU A 14 22.57 -7.76 0.55
C GLU A 14 23.65 -7.93 1.62
N TRP A 15 23.47 -7.25 2.76
CA TRP A 15 24.41 -7.35 3.87
C TRP A 15 24.47 -8.76 4.47
N LEU A 16 23.33 -9.43 4.63
CA LEU A 16 23.25 -10.80 5.17
C LEU A 16 23.89 -11.82 4.22
N ILE A 17 23.57 -11.75 2.92
CA ILE A 17 24.12 -12.67 1.92
C ILE A 17 25.63 -12.47 1.76
N ASN A 18 26.12 -11.23 1.85
CA ASN A 18 27.57 -10.95 1.86
C ASN A 18 28.30 -11.52 3.09
N ARG A 19 27.57 -11.87 4.16
CA ARG A 19 28.10 -12.58 5.34
C ARG A 19 27.86 -14.08 5.30
N GLU A 20 27.69 -14.66 4.11
CA GLU A 20 27.46 -16.10 3.90
C GLU A 20 26.18 -16.61 4.58
N ALA A 21 25.17 -15.75 4.76
CA ALA A 21 23.88 -16.21 5.29
C ALA A 21 23.20 -17.15 4.29
N ASP A 22 22.77 -18.31 4.78
CA ASP A 22 22.06 -19.29 3.97
C ASP A 22 20.75 -18.72 3.42
N CYS A 23 20.67 -18.66 2.09
CA CYS A 23 19.52 -18.16 1.36
C CYS A 23 18.39 -19.18 1.21
N ASN A 24 18.63 -20.43 1.62
CA ASN A 24 17.67 -21.54 1.55
C ASN A 24 17.03 -21.90 2.89
N ILE A 25 17.10 -21.01 3.89
CA ILE A 25 16.50 -21.25 5.21
C ILE A 25 14.97 -21.16 5.11
N ALA A 26 14.29 -22.28 5.30
CA ALA A 26 12.85 -22.34 5.41
C ALA A 26 12.37 -21.86 6.79
N ASN A 27 11.23 -21.17 6.85
CA ASN A 27 10.54 -20.86 8.11
C ASN A 27 9.73 -22.07 8.62
N ASP A 28 9.04 -21.92 9.75
CA ASP A 28 8.19 -22.98 10.33
C ASP A 28 7.07 -23.47 9.40
N ALA A 29 6.74 -22.69 8.36
CA ALA A 29 5.78 -23.05 7.32
C ALA A 29 6.45 -23.68 6.07
N GLY A 30 7.75 -23.94 6.11
CA GLY A 30 8.51 -24.48 4.98
C GLY A 30 8.85 -23.46 3.89
N GLU A 31 8.55 -22.17 4.09
CA GLU A 31 8.74 -21.13 3.07
C GLU A 31 10.18 -20.63 3.07
N THR A 32 10.82 -20.63 1.89
CA THR A 32 12.13 -20.00 1.70
C THR A 32 12.00 -18.47 1.70
N PRO A 33 13.10 -17.71 1.87
CA PRO A 33 13.06 -16.25 1.82
C PRO A 33 12.52 -15.72 0.49
N LYS A 34 12.72 -16.45 -0.62
CA LYS A 34 12.15 -16.12 -1.94
C LYS A 34 10.63 -16.30 -1.96
N ASP A 35 10.10 -17.35 -1.35
CA ASP A 35 8.66 -17.61 -1.27
C ASP A 35 7.94 -16.55 -0.43
N VAL A 36 8.56 -16.16 0.68
CA VAL A 36 8.07 -15.06 1.51
C VAL A 36 8.07 -13.74 0.70
N ALA A 37 9.14 -13.42 -0.02
CA ALA A 37 9.18 -12.23 -0.86
C ALA A 37 8.10 -12.24 -1.97
N LYS A 38 7.81 -13.40 -2.57
CA LYS A 38 6.71 -13.56 -3.54
C LYS A 38 5.35 -13.34 -2.90
N ARG A 39 5.09 -13.96 -1.74
CA ARG A 39 3.82 -13.84 -1.01
C ARG A 39 3.49 -12.39 -0.66
N PHE A 40 4.51 -11.59 -0.34
CA PHE A 40 4.37 -10.16 -0.05
C PHE A 40 4.61 -9.25 -1.26
N ALA A 41 4.68 -9.80 -2.48
CA ALA A 41 4.87 -9.07 -3.74
C ALA A 41 6.11 -8.15 -3.78
N GLN A 42 7.19 -8.53 -3.09
CA GLN A 42 8.45 -7.78 -3.02
C GLN A 42 9.34 -8.05 -4.24
N LEU A 43 8.93 -7.54 -5.41
CA LEU A 43 9.54 -7.85 -6.71
C LEU A 43 11.06 -7.60 -6.78
N ALA A 44 11.54 -6.50 -6.20
CA ALA A 44 12.97 -6.17 -6.18
C ALA A 44 13.80 -7.22 -5.40
N VAL A 45 13.26 -7.71 -4.28
CA VAL A 45 13.90 -8.76 -3.48
C VAL A 45 13.82 -10.11 -4.18
N VAL A 46 12.70 -10.41 -4.84
CA VAL A 46 12.54 -11.64 -5.64
C VAL A 46 13.56 -11.68 -6.78
N ALA A 47 13.73 -10.59 -7.53
CA ALA A 47 14.71 -10.51 -8.60
C ALA A 47 16.14 -10.67 -8.09
N TYR A 48 16.46 -10.03 -6.96
CA TYR A 48 17.77 -10.12 -6.33
C TYR A 48 18.08 -11.55 -5.83
N LEU A 49 17.13 -12.17 -5.11
CA LEU A 49 17.26 -13.53 -4.61
C LEU A 49 17.30 -14.56 -5.75
N LYS A 50 16.54 -14.35 -6.83
CA LYS A 50 16.59 -15.18 -8.04
C LYS A 50 17.99 -15.24 -8.62
N ASN A 51 18.65 -14.08 -8.75
CA ASN A 51 20.01 -14.00 -9.29
C ASN A 51 21.07 -14.63 -8.35
N LYS A 52 20.84 -14.58 -7.02
CA LYS A 52 21.77 -15.14 -6.03
C LYS A 52 21.59 -16.64 -5.76
N MET A 53 20.36 -17.13 -5.79
CA MET A 53 20.04 -18.52 -5.45
C MET A 53 20.14 -19.47 -6.64
N GLY A 54 20.10 -18.99 -7.88
CA GLY A 54 20.19 -19.83 -9.09
C GLY A 54 19.06 -20.84 -9.29
N ASN A 55 18.18 -21.02 -8.29
CA ASN A 55 16.99 -21.86 -8.37
C ASN A 55 15.88 -21.11 -9.10
N ASP A 56 15.80 -21.40 -10.40
CA ASP A 56 14.67 -21.10 -11.26
C ASP A 56 13.53 -22.10 -11.06
N SER A 57 13.36 -22.63 -9.83
CA SER A 57 12.21 -23.46 -9.45
C SER A 57 10.93 -22.64 -9.32
N ASP A 58 10.82 -21.57 -10.10
CA ASP A 58 9.53 -21.08 -10.53
C ASP A 58 9.08 -22.14 -11.54
N LEU A 59 8.46 -23.21 -11.03
CA LEU A 59 7.61 -24.03 -11.88
C LEU A 59 6.64 -23.03 -12.51
N GLU A 60 6.88 -22.68 -13.78
CA GLU A 60 5.91 -21.95 -14.56
C GLU A 60 4.63 -22.75 -14.39
N ILE A 61 3.62 -22.12 -13.80
CA ILE A 61 2.30 -22.72 -13.68
C ILE A 61 1.84 -22.88 -15.11
N ASP A 62 2.07 -24.04 -15.71
CA ASP A 62 1.51 -24.37 -17.00
C ASP A 62 0.02 -24.55 -16.77
N ILE A 63 -0.74 -23.51 -17.07
CA ILE A 63 -2.20 -23.47 -16.94
C ILE A 63 -2.84 -24.59 -17.81
N LYS A 64 -2.07 -25.21 -18.72
CA LYS A 64 -2.51 -26.34 -19.56
C LYS A 64 -2.15 -27.71 -19.00
N ASP A 65 -1.43 -27.80 -17.88
CA ASP A 65 -1.11 -29.08 -17.24
C ASP A 65 -2.35 -29.63 -16.51
N PRO A 66 -2.97 -30.72 -17.00
CA PRO A 66 -4.14 -31.31 -16.38
C PRO A 66 -3.86 -31.89 -14.98
N THR A 67 -2.60 -32.13 -14.63
CA THR A 67 -2.18 -32.67 -13.33
C THR A 67 -2.00 -31.59 -12.25
N PHE A 68 -2.11 -30.31 -12.62
CA PHE A 68 -1.99 -29.17 -11.69
C PHE A 68 -3.02 -29.26 -10.53
N PHE A 69 -4.25 -29.65 -10.84
CA PHE A 69 -5.30 -29.86 -9.84
C PHE A 69 -5.09 -31.12 -9.00
N GLU A 70 -4.31 -32.07 -9.48
CA GLU A 70 -4.04 -33.34 -8.78
C GLU A 70 -2.92 -33.16 -7.74
N HIS A 71 -1.96 -32.28 -8.01
CA HIS A 71 -0.87 -31.96 -7.08
C HIS A 71 -1.16 -30.77 -6.14
N HIS A 72 -2.02 -29.83 -6.56
CA HIS A 72 -2.35 -28.62 -5.79
C HIS A 72 -3.84 -28.49 -5.45
N GLY A 73 -4.63 -29.50 -5.77
CA GLY A 73 -6.00 -29.61 -5.29
C GLY A 73 -6.02 -29.67 -3.77
N VAL A 74 -6.71 -28.70 -3.17
CA VAL A 74 -7.10 -28.75 -1.75
C VAL A 74 -8.01 -29.95 -1.54
N GLU A 75 -7.42 -31.11 -1.25
CA GLU A 75 -8.11 -32.22 -0.59
C GLU A 75 -8.43 -31.77 0.83
N GLY A 76 -9.58 -31.11 0.97
CA GLY A 76 -9.98 -30.50 2.22
C GLY A 76 -11.39 -29.97 2.15
N SER A 77 -12.28 -30.69 1.46
CA SER A 77 -13.70 -30.58 1.76
C SER A 77 -13.89 -30.88 3.25
N THR A 78 -14.77 -30.09 3.83
CA THR A 78 -15.22 -30.12 5.20
C THR A 78 -15.51 -31.56 5.69
N ASP A 79 -15.35 -31.78 7.01
CA ASP A 79 -15.95 -32.88 7.80
C ASP A 79 -15.46 -34.33 7.61
N SER A 80 -14.15 -34.56 7.76
CA SER A 80 -13.64 -35.87 8.21
C SER A 80 -13.41 -35.87 9.73
N LYS A 81 -14.40 -36.36 10.51
CA LYS A 81 -14.30 -36.60 11.96
C LYS A 81 -13.47 -37.84 12.31
N GLY A 82 -12.28 -37.97 11.76
CA GLY A 82 -11.46 -39.15 11.97
C GLY A 82 -10.00 -38.82 11.74
N ASP A 83 -9.35 -38.28 12.76
CA ASP A 83 -7.99 -38.65 13.19
C ASP A 83 -7.52 -37.75 14.33
N LEU A 84 -8.19 -37.88 15.48
CA LEU A 84 -7.60 -37.47 16.76
C LEU A 84 -6.67 -38.59 17.24
N LYS A 85 -5.50 -38.68 16.63
CA LYS A 85 -4.32 -39.11 17.39
C LYS A 85 -3.57 -37.85 17.78
N GLU A 86 -4.11 -37.13 18.77
CA GLU A 86 -3.32 -36.13 19.50
C GLU A 86 -2.13 -36.87 20.11
N ASN A 87 -0.98 -36.77 19.46
CA ASN A 87 0.26 -37.26 20.01
C ASN A 87 0.51 -36.45 21.28
N LYS A 88 0.58 -37.11 22.44
CA LYS A 88 0.78 -36.45 23.73
C LYS A 88 2.04 -35.56 23.71
N GLN A 89 3.00 -35.87 22.84
CA GLN A 89 4.19 -35.08 22.60
C GLN A 89 3.89 -33.68 22.04
N GLU A 90 3.06 -33.55 20.99
CA GLU A 90 2.74 -32.25 20.37
C GLU A 90 1.99 -31.32 21.34
N LYS A 91 1.18 -31.87 22.24
CA LYS A 91 0.45 -31.11 23.26
C LYS A 91 1.36 -30.64 24.40
N ILE A 92 2.40 -31.42 24.71
CA ILE A 92 3.45 -31.02 25.66
C ILE A 92 4.31 -29.94 25.01
N ASP A 93 4.74 -30.14 23.77
CA ASP A 93 5.59 -29.20 23.03
C ASP A 93 4.86 -27.86 22.81
N ALA A 94 3.58 -27.86 22.40
CA ALA A 94 2.79 -26.65 22.25
C ALA A 94 2.57 -25.92 23.58
N ARG A 95 2.41 -26.66 24.69
CA ARG A 95 2.25 -26.07 26.04
C ARG A 95 3.56 -25.50 26.56
N GLU A 96 4.69 -26.16 26.29
CA GLU A 96 6.03 -25.68 26.62
C GLU A 96 6.40 -24.46 25.79
N ILE A 97 6.09 -24.43 24.49
CA ILE A 97 6.27 -23.26 23.63
C ILE A 97 5.38 -22.11 24.11
N HIS A 98 4.09 -22.36 24.40
CA HIS A 98 3.20 -21.33 24.95
C HIS A 98 3.70 -20.80 26.30
N GLN A 99 4.22 -21.67 27.16
CA GLN A 99 4.76 -21.28 28.46
C GLN A 99 6.07 -20.52 28.31
N ALA A 100 6.97 -20.93 27.41
CA ALA A 100 8.21 -20.23 27.09
C ALA A 100 7.92 -18.86 26.47
N LEU A 101 6.95 -18.75 25.56
CA LEU A 101 6.52 -17.50 24.95
C LEU A 101 5.84 -16.58 25.97
N LYS A 102 5.06 -17.14 26.90
CA LYS A 102 4.49 -16.40 28.03
C LYS A 102 5.58 -15.88 28.97
N CYS A 103 6.54 -16.73 29.35
CA CYS A 103 7.68 -16.36 30.17
C CYS A 103 8.55 -15.29 29.49
N ALA A 104 8.83 -15.43 28.19
CA ALA A 104 9.55 -14.45 27.38
C ALA A 104 8.78 -13.13 27.27
N LYS A 105 7.47 -13.17 27.06
CA LYS A 105 6.61 -11.97 27.02
C LYS A 105 6.57 -11.28 28.38
N THR A 106 6.46 -12.02 29.48
CA THR A 106 6.52 -11.44 30.82
C THR A 106 7.90 -10.90 31.13
N PHE A 107 8.98 -11.60 30.75
CA PHE A 107 10.36 -11.15 30.95
C PHE A 107 10.65 -9.90 30.12
N PHE A 108 10.19 -9.83 28.88
CA PHE A 108 10.30 -8.64 28.05
C PHE A 108 9.46 -7.51 28.64
N SER A 109 8.22 -7.77 29.07
CA SER A 109 7.35 -6.78 29.70
C SER A 109 7.93 -6.24 31.02
N THR A 110 8.52 -7.09 31.87
CA THR A 110 9.13 -6.67 33.14
C THR A 110 10.49 -6.02 32.94
N LYS A 111 11.27 -6.45 31.93
CA LYS A 111 12.54 -5.83 31.55
C LYS A 111 12.34 -4.47 30.88
N ILE A 112 11.29 -4.30 30.07
CA ILE A 112 10.87 -3.01 29.49
C ILE A 112 10.42 -2.01 30.58
N LEU A 113 9.80 -2.51 31.66
CA LEU A 113 9.36 -1.67 32.79
C LEU A 113 10.44 -1.45 33.86
N GLY A 114 11.48 -2.28 33.91
CA GLY A 114 12.45 -2.34 35.01
C GLY A 114 13.86 -1.81 34.74
N SER A 115 14.30 -1.68 33.49
CA SER A 115 15.62 -1.11 33.19
C SER A 115 15.60 -0.22 31.94
N GLY A 116 16.14 0.99 32.11
CA GLY A 116 15.93 2.13 31.23
C GLY A 116 16.40 1.99 29.78
N ALA A 117 15.63 2.66 28.91
CA ALA A 117 16.06 3.53 27.81
C ALA A 117 17.26 3.10 26.95
N SER A 118 17.02 2.87 25.64
CA SER A 118 17.50 3.84 24.63
C SER A 118 17.01 3.56 23.18
N SER A 119 16.84 2.32 22.72
CA SER A 119 16.81 2.10 21.25
C SER A 119 15.44 2.02 20.56
N GLU A 120 14.38 1.48 21.17
CA GLU A 120 13.08 1.33 20.47
C GLU A 120 12.14 2.52 20.65
N ALA A 121 12.21 3.22 21.79
CA ALA A 121 11.44 4.44 22.02
C ALA A 121 11.88 5.58 21.07
N GLY A 122 13.18 5.67 20.75
CA GLY A 122 13.72 6.69 19.87
C GLY A 122 13.21 6.59 18.44
N PHE A 123 13.18 5.38 17.87
CA PHE A 123 12.70 5.16 16.50
C PHE A 123 11.18 5.41 16.38
N GLY A 124 10.40 4.93 17.35
CA GLY A 124 8.94 5.18 17.38
C GLY A 124 8.59 6.67 17.54
N LEU A 125 9.35 7.40 18.37
CA LEU A 125 9.20 8.85 18.53
C LEU A 125 9.62 9.61 17.27
N ALA A 126 10.71 9.20 16.61
CA ALA A 126 11.15 9.78 15.35
C ALA A 126 10.09 9.59 14.25
N LEU A 127 9.53 8.38 14.14
CA LEU A 127 8.48 8.08 13.17
C LEU A 127 7.21 8.88 13.46
N LYS A 128 6.77 8.95 14.72
CA LYS A 128 5.64 9.82 15.12
C LYS A 128 5.87 11.28 14.76
N ARG A 129 7.10 11.79 14.95
CA ARG A 129 7.46 13.16 14.58
C ARG A 129 7.37 13.37 13.08
N THR A 130 7.89 12.44 12.27
CA THR A 130 7.80 12.52 10.80
C THR A 130 6.35 12.43 10.30
N VAL A 131 5.51 11.59 10.90
CA VAL A 131 4.08 11.51 10.56
C VAL A 131 3.37 12.82 10.89
N SER A 132 3.66 13.41 12.05
CA SER A 132 3.09 14.70 12.44
C SER A 132 3.50 15.83 11.50
N GLU A 133 4.76 15.84 11.06
CA GLU A 133 5.28 16.83 10.11
C GLU A 133 4.60 16.69 8.73
N LEU A 134 4.52 15.46 8.20
CA LEU A 134 3.87 15.19 6.93
C LEU A 134 2.37 15.52 6.95
N ASN A 135 1.69 15.25 8.07
CA ASN A 135 0.29 15.67 8.25
C ASN A 135 0.15 17.19 8.18
N GLY A 136 1.04 17.95 8.84
CA GLY A 136 1.02 19.41 8.75
C GLY A 136 1.25 19.92 7.32
N GLN A 137 2.16 19.29 6.57
CA GLN A 137 2.38 19.62 5.15
C GLN A 137 1.16 19.29 4.28
N LEU A 138 0.51 18.15 4.54
CA LEU A 138 -0.70 17.75 3.84
C LEU A 138 -1.85 18.75 4.10
N GLU A 139 -2.07 19.12 5.36
CA GLU A 139 -3.08 20.11 5.75
C GLU A 139 -2.80 21.48 5.10
N TYR A 140 -1.53 21.91 5.06
CA TYR A 140 -1.13 23.13 4.37
C TYR A 140 -1.46 23.09 2.87
N GLU A 141 -1.11 21.99 2.19
CA GLU A 141 -1.40 21.82 0.77
C GLU A 141 -2.91 21.74 0.49
N GLN A 142 -3.69 21.10 1.37
CA GLN A 142 -5.15 21.05 1.26
C GLN A 142 -5.75 22.46 1.35
N MET A 143 -5.40 23.23 2.38
CA MET A 143 -5.84 24.62 2.55
C MET A 143 -5.43 25.50 1.37
N ARG A 144 -4.21 25.31 0.86
CA ARG A 144 -3.71 26.05 -0.31
C ARG A 144 -4.50 25.72 -1.57
N ARG A 145 -4.82 24.45 -1.80
CA ARG A 145 -5.65 24.01 -2.94
C ARG A 145 -7.07 24.52 -2.84
N GLU A 146 -7.70 24.42 -1.68
CA GLU A 146 -9.06 24.91 -1.44
C GLU A 146 -9.15 26.43 -1.72
N LYS A 147 -8.15 27.21 -1.31
CA LYS A 147 -8.08 28.64 -1.62
C LYS A 147 -7.97 28.91 -3.12
N LEU A 148 -7.16 28.13 -3.84
CA LEU A 148 -7.01 28.25 -5.29
C LEU A 148 -8.29 27.83 -6.03
N GLU A 149 -8.98 26.80 -5.56
CA GLU A 149 -10.27 26.35 -6.11
C GLU A 149 -11.34 27.41 -5.92
N ALA A 150 -11.43 28.03 -4.74
CA ALA A 150 -12.35 29.14 -4.48
C ALA A 150 -12.09 30.33 -5.43
N GLN A 151 -10.81 30.69 -5.65
CA GLN A 151 -10.44 31.74 -6.61
C GLN A 151 -10.80 31.36 -8.05
N LEU A 152 -10.59 30.10 -8.45
CA LEU A 152 -10.98 29.61 -9.77
C LEU A 152 -12.50 29.67 -9.98
N ASP A 153 -13.28 29.32 -8.97
CA ASP A 153 -14.73 29.36 -9.05
C ASP A 153 -15.27 30.80 -9.09
N GLU A 154 -14.65 31.72 -8.37
CA GLU A 154 -14.96 33.15 -8.48
C GLU A 154 -14.64 33.70 -9.87
N ALA A 155 -13.45 33.40 -10.42
CA ALA A 155 -13.07 33.78 -11.78
C ALA A 155 -14.02 33.17 -12.83
N ARG A 156 -14.45 31.92 -12.66
CA ARG A 156 -15.46 31.27 -13.53
C ARG A 156 -16.80 31.99 -13.45
N ALA A 157 -17.23 32.40 -12.25
CA ALA A 157 -18.47 33.14 -12.07
C ALA A 157 -18.41 34.53 -12.73
N GLU A 158 -17.27 35.23 -12.62
CA GLU A 158 -17.04 36.51 -13.31
C GLU A 158 -17.08 36.36 -14.83
N ILE A 159 -16.39 35.36 -15.39
CA ILE A 159 -16.45 35.05 -16.81
C ILE A 159 -17.90 34.78 -17.24
N GLY A 160 -18.67 34.04 -16.42
CA GLY A 160 -20.09 33.79 -16.67
C GLY A 160 -20.93 35.08 -16.69
N LYS A 161 -20.69 36.01 -15.76
CA LYS A 161 -21.35 37.33 -15.72
C LYS A 161 -21.01 38.17 -16.95
N LEU A 162 -19.72 38.24 -17.30
CA LEU A 162 -19.24 39.00 -18.46
C LEU A 162 -19.80 38.45 -19.77
N LYS A 163 -19.86 37.13 -19.94
CA LYS A 163 -20.48 36.49 -21.12
C LYS A 163 -21.96 36.86 -21.26
N LYS A 164 -22.72 36.83 -20.17
CA LYS A 164 -24.15 37.25 -20.19
C LYS A 164 -24.31 38.72 -20.55
N LEU A 165 -23.42 39.60 -20.07
CA LEU A 165 -23.43 41.01 -20.43
C LEU A 165 -23.07 41.23 -21.90
N GLN A 166 -22.09 40.49 -22.42
CA GLN A 166 -21.73 40.52 -23.83
C GLN A 166 -22.91 40.10 -24.72
N GLU A 167 -23.55 38.97 -24.41
CA GLU A 167 -24.72 38.47 -25.14
C GLU A 167 -25.87 39.50 -25.10
N LYS A 168 -26.15 40.11 -23.94
CA LYS A 168 -27.17 41.16 -23.82
C LYS A 168 -26.82 42.41 -24.63
N ASN A 169 -25.54 42.78 -24.72
CA ASN A 169 -25.09 43.93 -25.49
C ASN A 169 -25.14 43.65 -27.00
N GLU A 170 -24.77 42.45 -27.44
CA GLU A 170 -24.91 41.98 -28.83
C GLU A 170 -26.39 41.96 -29.27
N MET A 171 -27.29 41.46 -28.41
CA MET A 171 -28.74 41.48 -28.65
C MET A 171 -29.32 42.91 -28.69
N SER A 172 -28.83 43.81 -27.83
CA SER A 172 -29.22 45.23 -27.82
C SER A 172 -28.72 45.98 -29.06
N SER A 173 -27.50 45.70 -29.50
CA SER A 173 -26.89 46.30 -30.71
C SER A 173 -27.63 45.87 -31.98
N THR A 174 -27.91 44.58 -32.13
CA THR A 174 -28.64 44.03 -33.28
C THR A 174 -30.07 44.55 -33.36
N HIS A 175 -30.79 44.65 -32.23
CA HIS A 175 -32.12 45.26 -32.19
C HIS A 175 -32.10 46.76 -32.48
N LYS A 176 -31.14 47.52 -31.94
CA LYS A 176 -31.02 48.97 -32.23
C LYS A 176 -30.70 49.24 -33.71
N LEU A 177 -29.78 48.47 -34.30
CA LEU A 177 -29.47 48.56 -35.74
C LEU A 177 -30.69 48.19 -36.60
N SER A 178 -31.44 47.17 -36.22
CA SER A 178 -32.67 46.76 -36.91
C SER A 178 -33.75 47.86 -36.85
N VAL A 179 -34.05 48.40 -35.67
CA VAL A 179 -35.06 49.44 -35.50
C VAL A 179 -34.65 50.76 -36.17
N ALA A 180 -33.37 51.17 -36.05
CA ALA A 180 -32.86 52.35 -36.73
C ALA A 180 -32.88 52.19 -38.26
N SER A 181 -32.58 50.99 -38.78
CA SER A 181 -32.67 50.70 -40.22
C SER A 181 -34.12 50.74 -40.72
N ILE A 182 -35.09 50.26 -39.93
CA ILE A 182 -36.52 50.33 -40.25
C ILE A 182 -37.02 51.77 -40.24
N ILE A 183 -36.66 52.57 -39.22
CA ILE A 183 -37.04 53.99 -39.14
C ILE A 183 -36.45 54.77 -40.33
N PHE A 184 -35.18 54.54 -40.65
CA PHE A 184 -34.52 55.18 -41.80
C PHE A 184 -35.15 54.81 -43.15
N LEU A 185 -35.70 53.61 -43.29
CA LEU A 185 -36.43 53.17 -44.48
C LEU A 185 -37.82 53.80 -44.59
N LEU A 186 -38.49 54.05 -43.46
CA LEU A 186 -39.82 54.66 -43.42
C LEU A 186 -39.78 56.18 -43.69
N ASP A 187 -38.74 56.89 -43.26
CA ASP A 187 -38.56 58.34 -43.52
C ASP A 187 -38.24 58.67 -45.00
N LYS A 188 -37.96 57.66 -45.84
CA LYS A 188 -37.65 57.79 -47.27
C LYS A 188 -38.81 57.46 -48.22
N LEU A 189 -39.97 57.11 -47.68
CA LEU A 189 -41.24 56.90 -48.40
C LEU A 189 -42.14 58.13 -48.27
#